data_AF-A0A4D6HM62-F1
#
_entry.id   AF-A0A4D6HM62-F1
#
_cell.length_a   1.000
_cell.length_b   1.000
_cell.length_c   1.000
_cell.angle_alpha   90.00
_cell.angle_beta   90.00
_cell.angle_gamma   90.00
#
_symmetry.space_group_name_H-M   'P 1'
#
loop_
_entity.id
_entity.type
_entity.pdbx_description
1 polymer ?
#
loop_
_entity_poly.entity_id
_entity_poly.type
_entity_poly.pdbx_seq_one_letter_code
_entity_poly.pdbx_strand_id
1 'polypeptide(L)'
;MTADKSAATETEERRLETDGGHDTVDYLDEKIHMFKPATPFMKDHLKVIWGLFAVWMLFTFGPVTATWVATDFMTSTQVLGFQLHYFLTAIGSPIGALVLCAAYAWQRDRLDAQYGIDHETEAEAEAEAGKTVAADGGEQA
;
A
#
# COMPACT_ATOMS: atom_id res chain seq x y z
N MET A 1 30.79 38.03 -31.41
CA MET A 1 29.95 38.81 -30.48
C MET A 1 28.55 38.81 -31.10
N THR A 2 27.55 38.04 -30.70
CA THR A 2 27.27 37.17 -29.55
C THR A 2 26.16 36.23 -30.05
N ALA A 3 26.40 34.93 -30.04
CA ALA A 3 25.35 33.94 -30.27
C ALA A 3 25.58 32.83 -29.26
N ASP A 4 24.47 32.35 -28.71
CA ASP A 4 24.35 31.10 -27.98
C ASP A 4 24.92 31.05 -26.55
N LYS A 5 24.15 31.60 -25.61
CA LYS A 5 24.26 31.26 -24.19
C LYS A 5 22.92 31.51 -23.49
N SER A 6 21.87 30.80 -23.89
CA SER A 6 20.61 30.81 -23.15
C SER A 6 19.80 29.52 -23.22
N ALA A 7 20.27 28.48 -23.92
CA ALA A 7 19.54 27.22 -24.08
C ALA A 7 20.21 26.03 -23.36
N ALA A 8 21.08 26.30 -22.38
CA ALA A 8 21.91 25.26 -21.74
C ALA A 8 21.59 25.02 -20.26
N THR A 9 20.51 25.57 -19.71
CA THR A 9 20.24 25.47 -18.27
C THR A 9 18.75 25.31 -17.97
N GLU A 10 18.08 24.34 -18.58
CA GLU A 10 16.70 23.98 -18.18
C GLU A 10 16.35 22.55 -18.61
N THR A 11 17.31 21.65 -18.49
CA THR A 11 17.03 20.22 -18.35
C THR A 11 17.65 19.83 -17.02
N GLU A 12 17.07 20.34 -15.94
CA GLU A 12 17.18 19.66 -14.65
C GLU A 12 16.68 18.25 -14.91
N GLU A 13 17.61 17.30 -14.87
CA GLU A 13 17.31 15.88 -14.80
C GLU A 13 16.24 15.71 -13.73
N ARG A 14 14.99 15.44 -14.13
CA ARG A 14 13.99 14.86 -13.24
C ARG A 14 14.50 13.45 -12.91
N ARG A 15 15.50 13.40 -12.04
CA ARG A 15 15.98 12.21 -11.37
C ARG A 15 14.74 11.65 -10.71
N LEU A 16 14.26 10.53 -11.23
CA LEU A 16 13.16 9.80 -10.62
C LEU A 16 13.66 9.43 -9.23
N GLU A 17 13.28 10.20 -8.22
CA GLU A 17 13.53 9.88 -6.83
C GLU A 17 12.75 8.60 -6.55
N THR A 18 13.48 7.52 -6.36
CA THR A 18 12.90 6.21 -6.08
C THR A 18 12.62 6.08 -4.59
N ASP A 19 11.66 5.24 -4.23
CA ASP A 19 11.29 4.86 -2.86
C ASP A 19 12.46 4.32 -1.99
N GLY A 20 13.67 4.14 -2.53
CA GLY A 20 14.80 3.48 -1.89
C GLY A 20 15.51 4.21 -0.74
N GLY A 21 15.09 5.43 -0.37
CA GLY A 21 15.79 6.28 0.61
C GLY A 21 17.11 6.87 0.09
N HIS A 22 17.75 7.70 0.90
CA HIS A 22 18.85 8.62 0.52
C HIS A 22 20.12 7.96 -0.08
N ASP A 23 20.26 6.63 0.01
CA ASP A 23 21.35 5.88 -0.63
C ASP A 23 20.92 5.45 -2.04
N THR A 24 21.12 6.38 -2.99
CA THR A 24 20.83 6.24 -4.41
C THR A 24 21.57 5.05 -5.02
N VAL A 25 20.89 3.91 -5.19
CA VAL A 25 21.37 2.85 -6.07
C VAL A 25 21.12 3.30 -7.51
N ASP A 26 22.18 3.38 -8.33
CA ASP A 26 22.06 3.76 -9.73
C ASP A 26 21.42 2.61 -10.54
N TYR A 27 20.10 2.69 -10.71
CA TYR A 27 19.29 1.69 -11.41
C TYR A 27 19.55 1.63 -12.92
N LEU A 28 20.33 2.55 -13.50
CA LEU A 28 20.66 2.55 -14.92
C LEU A 28 21.89 1.70 -15.25
N ASP A 29 22.80 1.49 -14.30
CA ASP A 29 24.03 0.69 -14.48
C ASP A 29 23.98 -0.70 -13.81
N GLU A 30 23.07 -0.94 -12.86
CA GLU A 30 22.98 -2.20 -12.13
C GLU A 30 21.96 -3.17 -12.77
N LYS A 31 22.37 -4.43 -13.03
CA LYS A 31 21.50 -5.46 -13.62
C LYS A 31 20.40 -5.87 -12.62
N ILE A 32 19.22 -5.25 -12.75
CA ILE A 32 18.10 -5.44 -11.83
C ILE A 32 17.59 -6.89 -11.89
N HIS A 33 17.86 -7.65 -10.84
CA HIS A 33 17.19 -8.92 -10.60
C HIS A 33 15.82 -8.63 -9.98
N MET A 34 14.75 -8.71 -10.77
CA MET A 34 13.36 -8.47 -10.31
C MET A 34 12.96 -9.32 -9.09
N PHE A 35 13.58 -10.49 -8.91
CA PHE A 35 13.31 -11.41 -7.79
C PHE A 35 14.24 -11.22 -6.58
N LYS A 36 15.12 -10.21 -6.60
CA LYS A 36 16.08 -9.94 -5.52
C LYS A 36 16.09 -8.43 -5.22
N PRO A 37 15.21 -7.94 -4.32
CA PRO A 37 15.17 -6.52 -3.99
C PRO A 37 16.53 -6.06 -3.45
N ALA A 38 17.08 -4.99 -4.04
CA ALA A 38 18.44 -4.54 -3.76
C ALA A 38 18.51 -3.64 -2.51
N THR A 39 17.52 -2.74 -2.33
CA THR A 39 17.54 -1.72 -1.26
C THR A 39 17.03 -2.25 0.09
N PRO A 40 17.55 -1.72 1.22
CA PRO A 40 17.04 -2.03 2.55
C PRO A 40 15.56 -1.62 2.75
N PHE A 41 15.16 -0.46 2.23
CA PHE A 41 13.78 0.04 2.28
C PHE A 41 12.78 -0.99 1.72
N MET A 42 12.99 -1.45 0.50
CA MET A 42 12.08 -2.38 -0.17
C MET A 42 12.00 -3.73 0.57
N LYS A 43 13.11 -4.20 1.17
CA LYS A 43 13.10 -5.42 2.00
C LYS A 43 12.25 -5.26 3.24
N ASP A 44 12.29 -4.10 3.88
CA ASP A 44 11.51 -3.84 5.09
C ASP A 44 10.03 -3.59 4.77
N HIS A 45 9.74 -2.89 3.68
CA HIS A 45 8.37 -2.72 3.18
C HIS A 45 7.73 -4.06 2.83
N LEU A 46 8.47 -4.95 2.14
CA LEU A 46 8.00 -6.30 1.84
C LEU A 46 7.72 -7.13 3.10
N LYS A 47 8.52 -7.01 4.16
CA LYS A 47 8.24 -7.70 5.45
C LYS A 47 6.92 -7.23 6.06
N VAL A 48 6.64 -5.91 5.99
CA VAL A 48 5.37 -5.34 6.44
C VAL A 48 4.22 -5.91 5.62
N ILE A 49 4.31 -5.86 4.28
CA ILE A 49 3.27 -6.38 3.38
C ILE A 49 3.02 -7.86 3.65
N TRP A 50 4.07 -8.66 3.81
CA TRP A 50 3.92 -10.10 4.08
C TRP A 50 3.27 -10.37 5.44
N GLY A 51 3.60 -9.58 6.45
CA GLY A 51 2.95 -9.63 7.76
C GLY A 51 1.45 -9.33 7.66
N LEU A 52 1.09 -8.24 6.97
CA LEU A 52 -0.31 -7.89 6.74
C LEU A 52 -1.04 -8.93 5.91
N PHE A 53 -0.40 -9.49 4.88
CA PHE A 53 -0.96 -10.56 4.07
C PHE A 53 -1.26 -11.81 4.91
N ALA A 54 -0.37 -12.19 5.81
CA ALA A 54 -0.59 -13.32 6.72
C ALA A 54 -1.80 -13.06 7.64
N VAL A 55 -1.91 -11.87 8.22
CA VAL A 55 -3.05 -11.49 9.07
C VAL A 55 -4.35 -11.45 8.25
N TRP A 56 -4.32 -10.87 7.06
CA TRP A 56 -5.46 -10.83 6.14
C TRP A 56 -5.95 -12.24 5.83
N MET A 57 -5.03 -13.16 5.51
CA MET A 57 -5.36 -14.55 5.24
C MET A 57 -6.09 -15.20 6.43
N LEU A 58 -5.70 -14.89 7.66
CA LEU A 58 -6.40 -15.37 8.86
C LEU A 58 -7.80 -14.79 8.98
N PHE A 59 -8.03 -13.51 8.69
CA PHE A 59 -9.37 -12.93 8.73
C PHE A 59 -10.29 -13.47 7.64
N THR A 60 -9.75 -13.70 6.44
CA THR A 60 -10.54 -14.16 5.28
C THR A 60 -10.77 -15.67 5.30
N PHE A 61 -9.71 -16.47 5.52
CA PHE A 61 -9.79 -17.93 5.49
C PHE A 61 -9.97 -18.56 6.87
N GLY A 62 -9.70 -17.83 7.95
CA GLY A 62 -9.82 -18.33 9.32
C GLY A 62 -11.22 -18.81 9.65
N PRO A 63 -12.32 -18.07 9.38
CA PRO A 63 -13.67 -18.55 9.68
C PRO A 63 -14.01 -19.86 8.94
N VAL A 64 -13.63 -19.99 7.68
CA VAL A 64 -13.86 -21.20 6.87
C VAL A 64 -13.05 -22.38 7.43
N THR A 65 -11.77 -22.16 7.70
CA THR A 65 -10.86 -23.18 8.23
C THR A 65 -11.28 -23.61 9.63
N ALA A 66 -11.66 -22.67 10.50
CA ALA A 66 -12.15 -22.94 11.84
C ALA A 66 -13.46 -23.71 11.81
N THR A 67 -14.34 -23.47 10.84
CA THR A 67 -15.59 -24.23 10.67
C THR A 67 -15.29 -25.68 10.27
N TRP A 68 -14.24 -25.91 9.48
CA TRP A 68 -13.81 -27.27 9.13
C TRP A 68 -13.19 -28.03 10.32
N VAL A 69 -12.37 -27.37 11.15
CA VAL A 69 -11.71 -28.01 12.31
C VAL A 69 -12.64 -28.14 13.53
N ALA A 70 -13.53 -27.17 13.74
CA ALA A 70 -14.36 -27.03 14.93
C ALA A 70 -15.83 -26.74 14.56
N THR A 71 -16.41 -27.61 13.72
CA THR A 71 -17.76 -27.43 13.15
C THR A 71 -18.83 -27.22 14.21
N ASP A 72 -18.87 -28.06 15.25
CA ASP A 72 -19.90 -27.96 16.29
C ASP A 72 -19.83 -26.62 17.03
N PHE A 73 -18.63 -26.16 17.38
CA PHE A 73 -18.46 -24.87 18.06
C PHE A 73 -18.88 -23.70 17.15
N MET A 74 -18.46 -23.72 15.89
CA MET A 74 -18.71 -22.64 14.92
C MET A 74 -20.17 -22.54 14.48
N THR A 75 -20.95 -23.63 14.58
CA THR A 75 -22.36 -23.68 14.19
C THR A 75 -23.32 -23.56 15.38
N SER A 76 -22.95 -24.06 16.56
CA SER A 76 -23.80 -23.98 17.77
C SER A 76 -23.71 -22.64 18.50
N THR A 77 -22.56 -21.96 18.44
CA THR A 77 -22.38 -20.65 19.07
C THR A 77 -23.11 -19.59 18.26
N GLN A 78 -23.99 -18.84 18.93
CA GLN A 78 -24.76 -17.76 18.31
C GLN A 78 -24.29 -16.38 18.79
N VAL A 79 -24.12 -15.46 17.85
CA VAL A 79 -23.78 -14.06 18.07
C VAL A 79 -24.80 -13.20 17.35
N LEU A 80 -25.53 -12.35 18.09
CA LEU A 80 -26.61 -11.51 17.56
C LEU A 80 -27.68 -12.29 16.77
N GLY A 81 -27.91 -13.56 17.13
CA GLY A 81 -28.88 -14.45 16.48
C GLY A 81 -28.34 -15.21 15.25
N PHE A 82 -27.08 -15.00 14.86
CA PHE A 82 -26.43 -15.71 13.76
C PHE A 82 -25.40 -16.71 14.27
N GLN A 83 -25.16 -17.79 13.53
CA GLN A 83 -24.08 -18.72 13.86
C GLN A 83 -22.72 -18.03 13.75
N LEU A 84 -21.77 -18.41 14.60
CA LEU A 84 -20.50 -17.70 14.77
C LEU A 84 -19.71 -17.54 13.46
N HIS A 85 -19.64 -18.57 12.62
CA HIS A 85 -18.94 -18.50 11.34
C HIS A 85 -19.58 -17.48 10.36
N TYR A 86 -20.91 -17.38 10.33
CA TYR A 86 -21.59 -16.35 9.52
C TYR A 86 -21.25 -14.95 10.03
N PHE A 87 -21.30 -14.75 11.35
CA PHE A 87 -20.96 -13.46 11.95
C PHE A 87 -19.50 -13.05 11.65
N LEU A 88 -18.54 -13.96 11.86
CA LEU A 88 -17.12 -13.70 11.61
C LEU A 88 -16.84 -13.42 10.13
N THR A 89 -17.51 -14.11 9.22
CA THR A 89 -17.33 -13.89 7.78
C THR A 89 -17.97 -12.58 7.33
N ALA A 90 -19.19 -12.29 7.77
CA ALA A 90 -19.96 -11.13 7.32
C ALA A 90 -19.49 -9.80 7.94
N ILE A 91 -19.02 -9.83 9.19
CA ILE A 91 -18.63 -8.62 9.94
C ILE A 91 -17.14 -8.64 10.26
N GLY A 92 -16.64 -9.77 10.77
CA GLY A 92 -15.23 -9.90 11.18
C GLY A 92 -14.25 -9.68 10.03
N SER A 93 -14.49 -10.29 8.86
CA SER A 93 -13.60 -10.14 7.70
C SER A 93 -13.58 -8.71 7.14
N PRO A 94 -14.73 -8.03 6.88
CA PRO A 94 -14.71 -6.63 6.44
C PRO A 94 -14.09 -5.67 7.45
N ILE A 95 -14.42 -5.79 8.74
CA ILE A 95 -13.81 -4.95 9.79
C ILE A 95 -12.30 -5.22 9.87
N GLY A 96 -11.90 -6.48 9.82
CA GLY A 96 -10.49 -6.87 9.78
C GLY A 96 -9.76 -6.18 8.63
N ALA A 97 -10.31 -6.23 7.41
CA ALA A 97 -9.73 -5.55 6.25
C ALA A 97 -9.56 -4.04 6.48
N LEU A 98 -10.57 -3.35 7.03
CA LEU A 98 -10.47 -1.92 7.34
C LEU A 98 -9.38 -1.61 8.37
N VAL A 99 -9.29 -2.43 9.42
CA VAL A 99 -8.23 -2.31 10.44
C VAL A 99 -6.85 -2.54 9.81
N LEU A 100 -6.71 -3.52 8.91
CA LEU A 100 -5.47 -3.75 8.19
C LEU A 100 -5.10 -2.56 7.29
N CYS A 101 -6.06 -1.93 6.61
CA CYS A 101 -5.80 -0.74 5.81
C CYS A 101 -5.27 0.40 6.68
N ALA A 102 -5.89 0.65 7.83
CA ALA A 102 -5.43 1.68 8.77
C ALA A 102 -4.03 1.35 9.33
N ALA A 103 -3.80 0.09 9.73
CA ALA A 103 -2.51 -0.37 10.20
C ALA A 103 -1.42 -0.27 9.13
N TYR A 104 -1.76 -0.57 7.87
CA TYR A 104 -0.86 -0.41 6.73
C TYR A 104 -0.44 1.04 6.56
N ALA A 105 -1.39 1.96 6.55
CA ALA A 105 -1.10 3.39 6.38
C ALA A 105 -0.12 3.86 7.46
N TRP A 106 -0.39 3.57 8.74
CA TRP A 106 0.52 3.94 9.83
C TRP A 106 1.90 3.29 9.73
N GLN A 107 1.95 2.02 9.33
CA GLN A 107 3.22 1.31 9.23
C GLN A 107 4.03 1.78 8.02
N ARG A 108 3.37 2.19 6.93
CA ARG A 108 3.99 2.80 5.75
C ARG A 108 4.57 4.16 6.12
N ASP A 109 3.77 5.06 6.69
CA ASP A 109 4.22 6.40 7.09
C ASP A 109 5.42 6.34 8.06
N ARG A 110 5.39 5.36 8.99
CA ARG A 110 6.52 5.12 9.90
C ARG A 110 7.77 4.62 9.18
N LEU A 111 7.62 3.79 8.15
CA LEU A 111 8.74 3.28 7.36
C LEU A 111 9.33 4.41 6.51
N ASP A 112 8.50 5.21 5.87
CA ASP A 112 8.91 6.37 5.06
C ASP A 112 9.73 7.35 5.93
N ALA A 113 9.25 7.66 7.14
CA ALA A 113 9.98 8.50 8.09
C ALA A 113 11.34 7.92 8.52
N GLN A 114 11.50 6.59 8.58
CA GLN A 114 12.78 5.96 8.91
C GLN A 114 13.82 6.11 7.81
N TYR A 115 13.37 6.20 6.57
CA TYR A 115 14.23 6.33 5.40
C TYR A 115 14.29 7.76 4.85
N GLY A 116 13.62 8.72 5.50
CA GLY A 116 13.63 10.14 5.17
C GLY A 116 12.88 10.47 3.88
N ILE A 117 11.82 9.71 3.59
CA ILE A 117 11.02 9.89 2.38
C ILE A 117 9.84 10.80 2.70
N ASP A 118 9.82 11.99 2.08
CA ASP A 118 8.76 12.98 2.24
C ASP A 118 7.81 12.93 1.03
N HIS A 119 6.58 12.45 1.24
CA HIS A 119 5.55 12.37 0.19
C HIS A 119 4.50 13.50 0.25
N GLU A 120 4.72 14.55 1.05
CA GLU A 120 3.73 15.63 1.25
C GLU A 120 3.38 16.32 -0.07
N THR A 121 4.36 16.52 -0.96
CA THR A 121 4.14 17.18 -2.27
C THR A 121 3.40 16.27 -3.27
N GLU A 122 3.61 14.95 -3.21
CA GLU A 122 2.95 13.99 -4.11
C GLU A 122 1.51 13.71 -3.68
N ALA A 123 1.25 13.61 -2.37
CA ALA A 123 -0.09 13.42 -1.82
C ALA A 123 -1.02 14.61 -2.11
N GLU A 124 -0.51 15.84 -2.08
CA GLU A 124 -1.25 17.03 -2.51
C GLU A 124 -1.59 16.98 -4.00
N ALA A 125 -0.67 16.52 -4.84
CA ALA A 125 -0.89 16.37 -6.28
C ALA A 125 -1.90 15.26 -6.62
N GLU A 126 -1.86 14.11 -5.93
CA GLU A 126 -2.82 13.02 -6.14
C GLU A 126 -4.22 13.38 -5.62
N ALA A 127 -4.32 14.11 -4.50
CA ALA A 127 -5.59 14.60 -3.99
C ALA A 127 -6.22 15.66 -4.92
N GLU A 128 -5.40 16.50 -5.55
CA GLU A 128 -5.82 17.48 -6.56
C GLU A 128 -6.25 16.78 -7.87
N ALA A 129 -5.49 15.77 -8.32
CA ALA A 129 -5.85 14.93 -9.46
C ALA A 129 -7.16 14.14 -9.23
N GLY A 130 -7.38 13.58 -8.03
CA GLY A 130 -8.63 12.91 -7.68
C GLY A 130 -9.83 13.86 -7.65
N LYS A 131 -9.61 15.13 -7.29
CA LYS A 131 -10.63 16.18 -7.28
C LYS A 131 -10.97 16.68 -8.69
N THR A 132 -9.99 16.76 -9.60
CA THR A 132 -10.21 17.14 -11.01
C THR A 132 -10.96 16.05 -11.78
N VAL A 133 -10.66 14.76 -11.53
CA VAL A 133 -11.37 13.62 -12.15
C VAL A 133 -12.84 13.53 -11.71
N ALA A 134 -13.18 13.95 -10.48
CA ALA A 134 -14.55 13.96 -9.98
C ALA A 134 -15.45 15.07 -10.57
N ALA A 135 -14.89 16.08 -11.27
CA ALA A 135 -15.62 17.23 -11.80
C ALA A 135 -16.18 17.04 -13.23
N ASP A 136 -15.83 15.94 -13.91
CA ASP A 136 -16.21 15.64 -15.31
C ASP A 136 -17.59 14.96 -15.44
N GLY A 137 -18.11 14.38 -14.35
CA GLY A 137 -19.30 13.52 -14.36
C GLY A 137 -20.63 14.22 -14.66
N GLY A 138 -20.93 14.45 -15.94
CA GLY A 138 -22.27 14.35 -16.51
C GLY A 138 -23.04 15.65 -16.78
N GLU A 139 -22.64 16.40 -17.81
CA GLU A 139 -23.56 17.26 -18.56
C GLU A 139 -23.46 16.96 -20.06
N GLN A 140 -24.26 15.99 -20.52
CA GLN A 140 -24.95 16.01 -21.82
C GLN A 140 -25.76 14.71 -22.00
N ALA A 141 -27.07 14.81 -21.79
CA ALA A 141 -28.09 13.90 -22.30
C ALA A 141 -29.18 14.76 -22.95
#